data_AF-A0A968WVN5-F1
#
_entry.id   AF-A0A968WVN5-F1
#
_cell.length_a   1.000
_cell.length_b   1.000
_cell.length_c   1.000
_cell.angle_alpha   90.00
_cell.angle_beta   90.00
_cell.angle_gamma   90.00
#
_symmetry.space_group_name_H-M   'P 1'
#
loop_
_entity.id
_entity.type
_entity.pdbx_description
1 polymer ?
#
loop_
_entity_poly.entity_id
_entity_poly.type
_entity_poly.pdbx_seq_one_letter_code
_entity_poly.pdbx_strand_id
1 'polypeptide(L)' 'MKRKFTITGTASDELSLASVSYQVKSGRTLGPIRPATGTTNWSARATLKKGKNKILVFAKDTAGNQSLIKTLKVNSTGAR' A
#
# COMPACT_ATOMS: atom_id res chain seq x y z
N MET A 1 10.33 -10.73 -14.27
CA MET A 1 11.01 -9.66 -13.52
C MET A 1 10.07 -9.01 -12.52
N LYS A 2 10.58 -8.56 -11.37
CA LYS A 2 9.85 -7.79 -10.34
C LYS A 2 10.22 -6.31 -10.50
N ARG A 3 9.25 -5.39 -10.39
CA ARG A 3 9.48 -3.94 -10.48
C ARG A 3 9.09 -3.24 -9.19
N LYS A 4 9.89 -2.29 -8.74
CA LYS A 4 9.57 -1.46 -7.58
C LYS A 4 8.84 -0.20 -8.04
N PHE A 5 7.69 0.07 -7.46
CA PHE A 5 6.92 1.29 -7.65
C PHE A 5 6.85 2.04 -6.34
N THR A 6 7.19 3.31 -6.37
CA THR A 6 6.92 4.23 -5.27
C THR A 6 5.48 4.67 -5.38
N ILE A 7 4.73 4.47 -4.30
CA ILE A 7 3.40 5.03 -4.10
C ILE A 7 3.48 6.07 -2.99
N THR A 8 2.79 7.18 -3.18
CA THR A 8 2.64 8.24 -2.19
C THR A 8 1.15 8.47 -1.95
N GLY A 9 0.82 8.99 -0.78
CA GLY A 9 -0.54 9.36 -0.48
C GLY A 9 -0.66 10.12 0.83
N THR A 10 -1.89 10.41 1.19
CA THR A 10 -2.23 11.01 2.47
C THR A 10 -3.14 10.10 3.29
N ALA A 11 -3.11 10.29 4.60
CA ALA A 11 -4.09 9.76 5.53
C ALA A 11 -4.43 10.85 6.55
N SER A 12 -5.61 10.77 7.14
CA SER A 12 -6.07 11.71 8.17
C SER A 12 -6.82 10.96 9.25
N ASP A 13 -6.72 11.47 10.46
CA ASP A 13 -7.51 11.08 11.62
C ASP A 13 -7.84 12.36 12.40
N GLU A 14 -8.89 12.34 13.22
CA GLU A 14 -9.27 13.51 14.04
C GLU A 14 -8.26 13.78 15.16
N LEU A 15 -7.63 12.73 15.70
CA LEU A 15 -6.71 12.84 16.82
C LEU A 15 -5.27 12.56 16.41
N SER A 16 -4.96 11.33 15.98
CA SER A 16 -3.60 10.95 15.65
C SER A 16 -3.51 9.63 14.88
N LEU A 17 -2.65 9.61 13.86
CA LEU A 17 -2.32 8.41 13.10
C LEU A 17 -1.12 7.69 13.72
N ALA A 18 -1.24 6.39 13.96
CA ALA A 18 -0.14 5.54 14.39
C ALA A 18 0.65 4.96 13.22
N SER A 19 -0.03 4.51 12.15
CA SER A 19 0.65 3.89 11.01
C SER A 19 -0.17 3.91 9.73
N VAL A 20 0.54 3.85 8.60
CA VAL A 20 -0.01 3.44 7.31
C VAL A 20 0.67 2.13 6.91
N SER A 21 -0.12 1.18 6.44
CA SER A 21 0.36 -0.14 6.02
C SER A 21 -0.19 -0.50 4.64
N TYR A 22 0.55 -1.31 3.91
CA TYR A 22 0.17 -1.77 2.60
C TYR A 22 0.45 -3.26 2.39
N GLN A 23 -0.27 -3.86 1.44
CA GLN A 23 -0.10 -5.25 1.03
C GLN A 23 -0.23 -5.33 -0.49
N VAL A 24 0.62 -6.13 -1.13
CA VAL A 24 0.58 -6.33 -2.59
C VAL A 24 -0.08 -7.67 -2.90
N LYS A 25 -1.15 -7.64 -3.69
CA LYS A 25 -1.75 -8.83 -4.31
C LYS A 25 -1.35 -8.89 -5.78
N SER A 26 -0.68 -9.95 -6.18
CA SER A 26 -0.29 -10.21 -7.57
C SER A 26 -1.03 -11.45 -8.07
N GLY A 27 -2.00 -11.26 -8.97
CA GLY A 27 -2.91 -12.35 -9.36
C GLY A 27 -3.68 -12.92 -8.16
N ARG A 28 -3.53 -14.22 -7.91
CA ARG A 28 -4.15 -14.91 -6.76
C ARG A 28 -3.32 -14.83 -5.47
N THR A 29 -2.03 -14.46 -5.56
CA THR A 29 -1.13 -14.42 -4.40
C THR A 29 -1.28 -13.12 -3.64
N LEU A 30 -1.52 -13.20 -2.33
CA LEU A 30 -1.48 -12.08 -1.40
C LEU A 30 -0.13 -12.07 -0.67
N GLY A 31 0.61 -10.97 -0.75
CA GLY A 31 1.88 -10.80 -0.04
C GLY A 31 1.67 -10.47 1.44
N PRO A 32 2.73 -10.33 2.25
CA PRO A 32 2.61 -9.88 3.64
C PRO A 32 2.25 -8.39 3.72
N ILE A 33 1.65 -7.99 4.83
CA ILE A 33 1.47 -6.57 5.19
C ILE A 33 2.86 -5.97 5.46
N ARG A 34 3.08 -4.74 4.99
CA ARG A 34 4.32 -3.99 5.14
C ARG A 34 4.01 -2.56 5.61
N PRO A 35 4.84 -1.98 6.48
CA PRO A 35 4.68 -0.58 6.87
C PRO A 35 5.01 0.35 5.69
N ALA A 36 4.24 1.42 5.57
CA ALA A 36 4.64 2.59 4.80
C ALA A 36 5.60 3.47 5.63
N THR A 37 6.26 4.41 4.97
CA THR A 37 7.06 5.46 5.61
C THR A 37 6.20 6.70 5.77
N GLY A 38 6.10 7.22 6.99
CA GLY A 38 5.21 8.34 7.32
C GLY A 38 3.76 7.91 7.56
N THR A 39 2.93 8.86 8.01
CA THR A 39 1.51 8.64 8.33
C THR A 39 0.62 9.61 7.55
N THR A 40 0.62 10.90 7.90
CA THR A 40 -0.22 11.92 7.24
C THR A 40 0.17 12.11 5.78
N ASN A 41 1.46 12.31 5.52
CA ASN A 41 2.05 12.19 4.20
C ASN A 41 2.90 10.92 4.22
N TRP A 42 2.55 9.93 3.40
CA TRP A 42 3.19 8.64 3.45
C TRP A 42 3.69 8.20 2.08
N SER A 43 4.69 7.32 2.10
CA SER A 43 5.20 6.65 0.90
C SER A 43 5.45 5.17 1.14
N ALA A 44 5.36 4.35 0.10
CA ALA A 44 5.67 2.93 0.17
C ALA A 44 6.32 2.44 -1.13
N ARG A 45 7.19 1.44 -1.00
CA ARG A 45 7.87 0.80 -2.14
C ARG A 45 7.24 -0.56 -2.43
N ALA A 46 6.27 -0.59 -3.32
CA ALA A 46 5.57 -1.81 -3.71
C ALA A 46 6.36 -2.58 -4.78
N THR A 47 6.60 -3.86 -4.54
CA THR A 47 7.22 -4.74 -5.56
C THR A 47 6.14 -5.49 -6.33
N LEU A 48 5.99 -5.16 -7.61
CA LEU A 48 4.95 -5.70 -8.49
C LEU A 48 5.50 -6.81 -9.39
N LYS A 49 4.62 -7.75 -9.77
CA LYS A 49 4.87 -8.73 -10.82
C LYS A 49 4.31 -8.22 -12.15
N LYS A 50 4.81 -8.74 -13.28
CA LYS A 50 4.22 -8.46 -14.61
C LYS A 50 2.72 -8.79 -14.61
N GLY A 51 1.92 -7.93 -15.22
CA GLY A 51 0.46 -8.06 -15.29
C GLY A 51 -0.29 -7.32 -14.18
N LYS A 52 -1.50 -7.80 -13.86
CA LYS A 52 -2.42 -7.16 -12.90
C LYS A 52 -1.95 -7.35 -11.46
N ASN A 53 -1.76 -6.25 -10.76
CA ASN A 53 -1.51 -6.17 -9.32
C ASN A 53 -2.57 -5.31 -8.65
N LYS A 54 -2.80 -5.56 -7.37
CA LYS A 54 -3.54 -4.67 -6.47
C LYS A 54 -2.64 -4.30 -5.30
N ILE A 55 -2.62 -3.03 -4.93
CA ILE A 55 -2.01 -2.58 -3.69
C ILE A 55 -3.16 -2.20 -2.76
N LEU A 56 -3.23 -2.88 -1.62
CA LEU A 56 -4.20 -2.65 -0.57
C LEU A 56 -3.53 -1.78 0.48
N VAL A 57 -4.14 -0.66 0.87
CA VAL A 57 -3.59 0.30 1.82
C VAL A 57 -4.63 0.59 2.90
N PHE A 58 -4.20 0.68 4.15
CA PHE A 58 -5.03 1.11 5.27
C PHE A 58 -4.19 1.86 6.31
N ALA A 59 -4.84 2.68 7.12
CA ALA A 59 -4.23 3.37 8.25
C ALA A 59 -4.76 2.81 9.57
N LYS A 60 -3.98 2.99 10.64
CA LYS A 60 -4.43 2.80 12.02
C LYS A 60 -4.17 4.07 12.83
N ASP A 61 -5.12 4.44 13.67
CA ASP A 61 -4.95 5.49 14.68
C ASP A 61 -4.19 4.96 15.90
N THR A 62 -3.91 5.83 16.87
CA THR A 62 -3.23 5.46 18.12
C THR A 62 -4.10 4.67 19.10
N ALA A 63 -5.42 4.62 18.89
CA ALA A 63 -6.35 3.78 19.65
C ALA A 63 -6.47 2.36 19.07
N GLY A 64 -5.90 2.11 17.89
CA GLY A 64 -5.92 0.83 17.20
C GLY A 64 -7.07 0.68 16.20
N ASN A 65 -7.90 1.71 15.99
CA ASN A 65 -8.95 1.68 14.97
C ASN A 65 -8.32 1.64 13.58
N GLN A 66 -8.87 0.79 12.70
CA GLN A 66 -8.36 0.62 11.35
C GLN A 66 -9.31 1.23 10.33
N SER A 67 -8.76 1.97 9.37
CA SER A 67 -9.54 2.46 8.23
C SER A 67 -10.05 1.32 7.36
N LEU A 68 -11.02 1.63 6.50
CA LEU A 68 -11.30 0.77 5.34
C LEU A 68 -10.06 0.64 4.45
N ILE A 69 -10.01 -0.47 3.72
CA ILE A 69 -8.91 -0.74 2.78
C ILE A 69 -9.15 0.01 1.48
N LYS A 70 -8.21 0.89 1.11
CA LYS A 70 -8.12 1.46 -0.23
C LYS A 70 -7.40 0.50 -1.17
N THR A 71 -7.97 0.25 -2.35
CA THR A 71 -7.34 -0.62 -3.36
C THR A 71 -6.89 0.17 -4.58
N LEU A 72 -5.60 0.14 -4.88
CA LEU A 72 -5.01 0.66 -6.12
C LEU A 72 -4.82 -0.51 -7.10
N LYS A 73 -5.39 -0.42 -8.29
CA LYS A 73 -5.19 -1.40 -9.36
C LYS A 73 -4.05 -0.94 -10.26
N VAL A 74 -3.00 -1.76 -10.39
CA VAL A 74 -1.80 -1.41 -11.17
C VAL A 74 -1.51 -2.52 -12.17
N ASN A 75 -1.40 -2.18 -13.45
CA ASN A 75 -0.95 -3.11 -14.49
C ASN A 75 0.53 -2.84 -14.80
N SER A 76 1.41 -3.75 -14.40
CA SER A 76 2.85 -3.62 -14.69
C SER A 76 3.15 -4.29 -16.02
N THR A 77 3.51 -3.50 -17.03
CA THR A 77 4.09 -4.01 -18.27
C THR A 77 5.53 -4.48 -18.04
N GLY A 78 6.00 -5.43 -18.85
CA GLY A 78 7.43 -5.77 -18.90
C GLY A 78 8.23 -4.61 -19.50
N ALA A 79 9.56 -4.61 -19.36
CA ALA A 79 10.38 -3.71 -20.18
C ALA A 79 10.15 -4.05 -21.66
N ARG A 80 10.18 -3.01 -22.50
CA ARG A 80 10.46 -3.19 -23.93
C ARG A 80 11.93 -3.54 -24.06
#